data_AF-A0A6L2PNV5-F1
#
_entry.id   AF-A0A6L2PNV5-F1
#
_cell.length_a   1.000
_cell.length_b   1.000
_cell.length_c   1.000
_cell.angle_alpha   90.00
_cell.angle_beta   90.00
_cell.angle_gamma   90.00
#
_symmetry.space_group_name_H-M   'P 1'
#
loop_
_entity.id
_entity.type
_entity.pdbx_description
1 polymer ?
#
loop_
_entity_poly.entity_id
_entity_poly.type
_entity_poly.pdbx_seq_one_letter_code
_entity_poly.pdbx_strand_id
1 'polypeptide(L)'
;VTGSSGIPYTLFPGVNYCPCPAYRYQVISSQIFLTCKHVLAARLAEITQKGRNLSVSVEELTRILCAAANLDRDGENHEPNPTVLV
;
A
#
# COMPACT_ATOMS: atom_id res chain seq x y z
N VAL A 1 -4.45 5.27 4.22
CA VAL A 1 -3.95 6.47 3.49
C VAL A 1 -4.61 6.51 2.13
N THR A 2 -5.21 7.62 1.73
CA THR A 2 -5.95 7.69 0.46
C THR A 2 -5.04 8.15 -0.68
N GLY A 3 -5.01 7.40 -1.78
CA GLY A 3 -4.28 7.77 -2.99
C GLY A 3 -5.07 8.72 -3.89
N SER A 4 -4.52 9.05 -5.06
CA SER A 4 -5.21 9.89 -6.07
C SER A 4 -6.46 9.24 -6.65
N SER A 5 -6.58 7.91 -6.58
CA SER A 5 -7.79 7.17 -6.99
C SER A 5 -8.96 7.32 -6.00
N GLY A 6 -8.76 7.95 -4.84
CA GLY A 6 -9.76 7.98 -3.77
C GLY A 6 -9.89 6.67 -2.99
N ILE A 7 -9.26 5.59 -3.44
CA ILE A 7 -9.25 4.30 -2.75
C ILE A 7 -8.24 4.35 -1.59
N PRO A 8 -8.63 3.94 -0.37
CA PRO A 8 -7.72 3.88 0.76
C PRO A 8 -6.77 2.68 0.67
N TYR A 9 -5.48 2.94 0.89
CA TYR A 9 -4.47 1.92 1.16
C TYR A 9 -4.40 1.64 2.68
N THR A 10 -4.59 0.38 3.04
CA THR A 10 -4.42 -0.13 4.41
C THR A 10 -2.95 -0.45 4.64
N LEU A 11 -2.35 0.16 5.67
CA LEU A 11 -0.94 0.02 6.01
C LEU A 11 -0.83 -0.40 7.46
N PHE A 12 0.06 -1.34 7.76
CA PHE A 12 0.26 -1.84 9.12
C PHE A 12 1.37 -1.07 9.85
N PRO A 13 1.19 -0.76 11.16
CA PRO A 13 2.23 -0.15 11.98
C PRO A 13 3.55 -0.93 11.92
N GLY A 14 4.69 -0.24 11.90
CA GLY A 14 6.02 -0.86 11.81
C GLY A 14 6.38 -1.52 10.46
N VAL A 15 5.43 -1.78 9.56
CA VAL A 15 5.68 -2.41 8.26
C VAL A 15 6.01 -1.40 7.14
N ASN A 16 7.15 -1.58 6.45
CA ASN A 16 7.45 -0.84 5.22
C ASN A 16 6.89 -1.62 4.02
N TYR A 17 5.58 -1.53 3.79
CA TYR A 17 4.93 -2.15 2.62
C TYR A 17 3.66 -1.39 2.28
N CYS A 18 3.37 -1.24 1.00
CA CYS A 18 2.10 -0.74 0.49
C CYS A 18 1.77 -1.49 -0.80
N PRO A 19 0.51 -1.88 -1.03
CA PRO A 19 0.15 -2.63 -2.23
C PRO A 19 0.02 -1.75 -3.49
N CYS A 20 0.35 -0.46 -3.40
CA CYS A 20 0.23 0.43 -4.55
C CYS A 20 1.21 0.07 -5.69
N PRO A 21 0.85 0.36 -6.95
CA PRO A 21 1.73 0.07 -8.10
C PRO A 21 3.12 0.68 -7.95
N ALA A 22 3.20 1.91 -7.44
CA ALA A 22 4.49 2.58 -7.23
C ALA A 22 5.41 1.78 -6.29
N TYR A 23 4.90 1.22 -5.19
CA TYR A 23 5.72 0.40 -4.29
C TYR A 23 6.23 -0.86 -5.01
N ARG A 24 5.34 -1.56 -5.73
CA ARG A 24 5.69 -2.78 -6.49
C ARG A 24 6.81 -2.49 -7.50
N TYR A 25 6.66 -1.48 -8.34
CA TYR A 25 7.65 -1.19 -9.37
C TYR A 25 8.91 -0.50 -8.83
N GLN A 26 8.77 0.49 -7.96
CA GLN A 26 9.89 1.36 -7.56
C GLN A 26 10.72 0.79 -6.42
N VAL A 27 10.11 0.04 -5.51
CA VAL A 27 10.78 -0.52 -4.33
C VAL A 27 11.17 -1.98 -4.56
N ILE A 28 10.23 -2.80 -5.05
CA ILE A 28 10.48 -4.25 -5.22
C ILE A 28 11.21 -4.53 -6.54
N SER A 29 10.67 -4.09 -7.68
CA SER A 29 11.23 -4.45 -9.00
C SER A 29 12.51 -3.68 -9.35
N SER A 30 12.48 -2.35 -9.28
CA SER A 30 13.60 -1.51 -9.74
C SER A 30 14.55 -1.07 -8.62
N GLN A 31 14.14 -1.19 -7.36
CA GLN A 31 14.95 -0.82 -6.18
C GLN A 31 15.51 0.61 -6.21
N ILE A 32 14.84 1.53 -6.91
CA ILE A 32 15.26 2.94 -7.03
C ILE A 32 14.93 3.72 -5.76
N PHE A 33 13.83 3.36 -5.09
CA PHE A 33 13.37 4.03 -3.88
C PHE A 33 13.21 3.04 -2.72
N LEU A 34 13.43 3.51 -1.49
CA LEU A 34 13.29 2.69 -0.27
C LEU A 34 11.84 2.44 0.13
N THR A 35 10.92 3.31 -0.31
CA THR A 35 9.51 3.24 0.05
C THR A 35 8.65 4.04 -0.93
N CYS A 36 7.33 3.94 -0.83
CA CYS A 36 6.40 4.77 -1.61
C CYS A 36 5.88 5.95 -0.78
N LYS A 37 5.31 6.95 -1.47
CA LYS A 37 4.73 8.14 -0.83
C LYS A 37 3.64 7.83 0.21
N HIS A 38 2.92 6.71 0.08
CA HIS A 38 1.84 6.36 1.02
C HIS A 38 2.38 5.85 2.35
N VAL A 39 3.40 4.98 2.32
CA VAL A 39 4.10 4.53 3.54
C VAL A 39 4.79 5.71 4.20
N LEU A 40 5.47 6.55 3.41
CA LEU A 40 6.10 7.77 3.91
C LEU A 40 5.09 8.69 4.61
N ALA A 41 3.93 8.95 3.98
CA ALA A 41 2.88 9.77 4.58
C ALA A 41 2.34 9.17 5.90
N ALA A 42 2.14 7.85 5.96
CA ALA A 42 1.69 7.18 7.19
C ALA A 42 2.71 7.31 8.32
N ARG A 43 4.00 7.09 8.03
CA ARG A 43 5.08 7.24 9.01
C ARG A 43 5.21 8.66 9.51
N LEU A 44 5.14 9.64 8.62
CA LEU A 44 5.14 11.05 9.00
C LEU A 44 3.93 11.40 9.88
N ALA A 45 2.73 10.91 9.54
CA ALA A 45 1.53 11.14 10.35
C ALA A 45 1.64 10.50 11.76
N GLU A 46 2.23 9.32 11.86
CA GLU A 46 2.51 8.62 13.12
C GLU A 46 3.53 9.40 13.97
N ILE A 47 4.68 9.78 13.41
CA ILE A 47 5.73 10.53 14.12
C ILE A 47 5.24 11.91 14.57
N THR A 48 4.50 12.61 13.70
CA THR A 48 4.01 13.97 13.98
C THR A 48 2.69 13.99 14.75
N GLN A 49 2.12 12.82 15.08
CA GLN A 49 0.82 12.69 15.75
C GLN A 49 -0.31 13.44 15.01
N LYS A 50 -0.23 13.49 13.67
CA LYS A 50 -1.24 14.12 12.78
C LYS A 50 -2.19 13.10 12.15
N GLY A 51 -2.12 11.84 12.59
CA GLY A 51 -3.07 10.80 12.21
C GLY A 51 -4.44 10.98 12.90
N ARG A 52 -5.46 10.30 12.37
CA ARG A 52 -6.78 10.19 13.02
C ARG A 52 -6.88 8.82 13.67
N ASN A 53 -7.20 8.79 14.97
CA ASN A 53 -7.55 7.57 15.67
C ASN A 53 -9.07 7.39 15.61
N LEU A 54 -9.52 6.23 15.15
CA LEU A 54 -10.93 5.89 15.03
C LEU A 54 -11.19 4.61 15.81
N SER A 55 -12.16 4.63 16.73
CA SER A 55 -12.72 3.42 17.30
C SER A 55 -13.68 2.82 16.28
N VAL A 56 -13.43 1.59 15.84
CA VAL A 56 -14.27 0.86 14.88
C VAL A 56 -14.82 -0.40 15.54
N SER A 57 -16.02 -0.83 15.12
CA SER A 57 -16.56 -2.12 15.57
C SER A 57 -15.82 -3.28 14.90
N VAL A 58 -16.01 -4.50 15.41
CA VAL A 58 -15.41 -5.70 14.82
C VAL A 58 -15.90 -5.93 13.39
N GLU A 59 -17.17 -5.64 13.13
CA GLU A 59 -17.78 -5.76 11.80
C GLU A 59 -17.11 -4.78 10.82
N GLU A 60 -16.89 -3.53 11.24
CA GLU A 60 -16.25 -2.52 10.41
C GLU A 60 -14.77 -2.84 10.17
N LEU A 61 -14.06 -3.29 11.21
CA LEU A 61 -12.68 -3.75 11.07
C LEU A 61 -12.59 -4.92 10.08
N THR A 62 -13.50 -5.89 10.18
CA THR A 62 -13.58 -7.02 9.25
C THR A 62 -13.79 -6.54 7.82
N ARG A 63 -14.72 -5.59 7.59
CA ARG A 63 -14.94 -5.00 6.26
C ARG A 63 -13.68 -4.32 5.72
N ILE A 64 -12.97 -3.54 6.54
CA ILE A 64 -11.74 -2.85 6.16
C ILE A 64 -10.66 -3.86 5.73
N LEU A 65 -10.46 -4.92 6.52
CA LEU A 65 -9.47 -5.95 6.24
C LEU A 65 -9.81 -6.76 4.98
N CYS A 66 -11.08 -7.15 4.81
CA CYS A 66 -11.55 -7.81 3.60
C CYS A 66 -11.36 -6.93 2.36
N ALA A 67 -11.66 -5.64 2.45
CA ALA A 67 -11.45 -4.70 1.34
C ALA A 67 -9.96 -4.58 0.98
N ALA A 68 -9.08 -4.49 1.98
CA ALA A 68 -7.64 -4.40 1.77
C ALA A 68 -7.07 -5.62 1.03
N ALA A 69 -7.50 -6.84 1.40
CA ALA A 69 -7.06 -8.08 0.75
C ALA A 69 -7.49 -8.17 -0.73
N ASN A 70 -8.57 -7.49 -1.13
CA ASN A 70 -9.03 -7.48 -2.51
C ASN A 70 -8.21 -6.52 -3.41
N LEU A 71 -7.61 -5.47 -2.85
CA LEU A 71 -6.80 -4.49 -3.61
C LEU A 71 -5.46 -5.05 -4.09
N ASP A 72 -4.99 -6.15 -3.49
CA ASP A 72 -3.76 -6.82 -3.92
C ASP A 72 -3.91 -7.55 -5.27
N ARG A 73 -5.14 -7.83 -5.71
CA ARG A 73 -5.44 -8.64 -6.91
C ARG A 73 -5.49 -7.86 -8.23
N ASP A 74 -5.68 -6.54 -8.18
CA ASP A 74 -5.79 -5.71 -9.40
C ASP A 74 -4.43 -5.50 -10.13
N GLY A 75 -3.37 -6.16 -9.64
CA GLY A 75 -2.03 -6.18 -10.25
C GLY A 75 -1.79 -7.29 -11.28
N GLU A 76 -2.76 -8.18 -11.54
CA GLU A 76 -2.64 -9.21 -12.59
C GLU A 76 -3.13 -8.67 -13.94
N ASN A 77 -2.38 -7.76 -14.57
CA ASN A 77 -2.49 -7.47 -16.01
C ASN A 77 -1.17 -6.88 -16.56
N HIS A 78 -0.07 -7.63 -16.42
CA HIS A 78 1.03 -7.56 -17.38
C HIS A 78 1.91 -8.81 -17.22
N GLU A 79 1.77 -9.77 -18.14
CA GLU A 79 2.80 -10.80 -18.29
C GLU A 79 4.15 -10.10 -18.60
N PRO A 80 5.25 -10.49 -17.94
CA PRO A 80 6.57 -10.06 -18.37
C PRO A 80 6.91 -10.75 -19.69
N ASN A 81 7.20 -9.95 -20.73
CA ASN A 81 7.70 -10.40 -22.02
C ASN A 81 8.96 -11.28 -21.84
N PRO A 82 8.99 -12.53 -22.34
CA PRO A 82 10.05 -13.51 -22.06
C PRO A 82 11.39 -13.24 -22.78
N THR A 83 11.74 -12.00 -23.12
CA THR A 83 12.92 -11.70 -23.96
C THR A 83 14.14 -11.14 -23.24
N VAL A 84 14.29 -11.30 -21.91
CA VAL A 84 15.56 -10.97 -21.24
C VAL A 84 16.02 -12.09 -20.32
N LEU A 85 16.48 -13.17 -20.93
CA LEU A 85 17.54 -14.02 -20.37
C LEU A 85 18.63 -14.09 -21.46
N VAL A 86 19.69 -13.31 -21.27
CA VAL A 86 20.96 -13.49 -21.96
C VAL A 86 21.91 -14.17 -20.98
#